data_AF-A0A662G1S2-F1
#
_entry.id   AF-A0A662G1S2-F1
#
_cell.length_a   1.000
_cell.length_b   1.000
_cell.length_c   1.000
_cell.angle_alpha   90.00
_cell.angle_beta   90.00
_cell.angle_gamma   90.00
#
_symmetry.space_group_name_H-M   'P 1'
#
loop_
_entity.id
_entity.type
_entity.pdbx_description
1 polymer ?
#
loop_
_entity_poly.entity_id
_entity_poly.type
_entity_poly.pdbx_seq_one_letter_code
_entity_poly.pdbx_strand_id
1 'polypeptide(L)' 'MTPKRRFMKALELEEPDRVPMFELEFQIPELFIGKRMILDEEYDYMVKRGKIEELTEHNVEILIKICRALGYDGIRLYAV' A
#
# COMPACT_ATOMS: atom_id res chain seq x y z
N MET A 1 -3.01 20.10 1.10
CA MET A 1 -3.74 19.40 0.02
C MET A 1 -3.98 17.93 0.41
N THR A 2 -5.00 17.25 -0.13
CA THR A 2 -5.16 15.79 0.10
C THR A 2 -4.11 15.00 -0.70
N PRO A 3 -3.68 13.79 -0.24
CA PRO A 3 -2.79 12.91 -0.99
C PRO A 3 -3.18 12.72 -2.45
N LYS A 4 -4.44 12.33 -2.69
CA LYS A 4 -5.01 12.16 -4.02
C LYS A 4 -4.87 13.42 -4.88
N ARG A 5 -5.28 14.58 -4.36
CA ARG A 5 -5.23 15.82 -5.12
C ARG A 5 -3.78 16.22 -5.43
N ARG A 6 -2.86 16.03 -4.49
CA ARG A 6 -1.41 16.28 -4.68
C ARG A 6 -0.84 15.43 -5.81
N PHE A 7 -1.15 14.14 -5.80
CA PHE A 7 -0.70 13.19 -6.82
C PHE A 7 -1.23 13.55 -8.21
N MET A 8 -2.53 13.87 -8.32
CA MET A 8 -3.15 14.24 -9.59
C MET A 8 -2.56 15.53 -10.17
N LYS A 9 -2.37 16.59 -9.37
CA LYS A 9 -1.76 17.83 -9.85
C LYS A 9 -0.37 17.59 -10.46
N ALA A 10 0.46 16.77 -9.81
CA ALA A 10 1.78 16.43 -10.35
C ALA A 10 1.70 15.66 -11.68
N LEU A 11 0.74 14.73 -11.82
CA LEU A 11 0.51 14.00 -13.08
C LEU A 11 -0.01 14.91 -14.20
N GLU A 12 -0.79 15.92 -13.85
CA GLU A 12 -1.40 16.89 -14.77
C GLU A 12 -0.47 18.08 -15.09
N LEU A 13 0.80 18.02 -14.67
CA LEU A 13 1.81 19.08 -14.84
C LEU A 13 1.43 20.41 -14.17
N GLU A 14 0.59 20.35 -13.13
CA GLU A 14 0.27 21.48 -12.25
C GLU A 14 1.19 21.51 -11.02
N GLU A 15 1.20 22.64 -10.28
CA GLU A 15 1.99 22.78 -9.06
C GLU A 15 1.29 22.17 -7.83
N PRO A 16 1.83 21.10 -7.20
CA PRO A 16 1.35 20.57 -5.93
C PRO A 16 1.92 21.36 -4.73
N ASP A 17 1.36 21.15 -3.53
CA ASP A 17 1.88 21.78 -2.30
C ASP A 17 3.24 21.21 -1.84
N ARG A 18 3.62 20.02 -2.32
CA ARG A 18 4.96 19.41 -2.26
C ARG A 18 5.07 18.32 -3.33
N VAL A 19 6.28 17.85 -3.63
CA VAL A 19 6.47 16.66 -4.48
C VAL A 19 5.73 15.46 -3.86
N PRO A 20 4.77 14.83 -4.58
CA PRO A 20 4.11 13.65 -4.07
C PRO A 20 5.05 12.44 -4.07
N MET A 21 4.92 11.61 -3.04
CA MET A 21 5.72 10.39 -2.88
C MET A 21 4.83 9.15 -3.01
N PHE A 22 5.34 8.07 -3.59
CA PHE A 22 4.73 6.74 -3.52
C PHE A 22 5.80 5.67 -3.58
N GLU A 23 5.45 4.46 -3.14
CA GLU A 23 6.32 3.29 -3.24
C GLU A 23 5.74 2.27 -4.21
N LEU A 24 6.64 1.55 -4.88
CA LEU A 24 6.25 0.37 -5.66
C LEU A 24 6.08 -0.86 -4.77
N GLU A 25 6.94 -1.02 -3.76
CA GLU A 25 6.97 -2.18 -2.86
C GLU A 25 7.48 -1.82 -1.45
N PHE A 26 6.86 -2.38 -0.43
CA PHE A 26 7.34 -2.26 0.95
C PHE A 26 8.03 -3.53 1.38
N GLN A 27 9.34 -3.45 1.61
CA GLN A 27 10.14 -4.63 1.96
C GLN A 27 9.96 -5.06 3.42
N ILE A 28 9.76 -4.11 4.36
CA ILE A 28 9.77 -4.42 5.80
C ILE A 28 8.69 -3.60 6.55
N PRO A 29 7.39 -3.86 6.31
CA PRO A 29 6.32 -3.13 7.00
C PRO A 29 6.32 -3.31 8.52
N GLU A 30 6.94 -4.39 9.02
CA GLU A 30 7.01 -4.71 10.44
C GLU A 30 7.79 -3.67 11.23
N LEU A 31 8.81 -3.05 10.61
CA LEU A 31 9.61 -2.01 11.25
C LEU A 31 8.84 -0.70 11.45
N PHE A 32 7.86 -0.42 10.60
CA PHE A 32 7.12 0.85 10.62
C PHE A 32 5.79 0.74 11.35
N ILE A 33 5.11 -0.41 11.24
CA ILE A 33 3.74 -0.56 11.75
C ILE A 33 3.52 -1.82 12.59
N GLY A 34 4.56 -2.64 12.82
CA GLY A 34 4.48 -3.87 13.63
C GLY A 34 3.62 -4.97 13.03
N LYS A 35 3.28 -4.89 11.73
CA LYS A 35 2.48 -5.89 10.99
C LYS A 35 3.19 -6.30 9.71
N ARG A 36 2.99 -7.57 9.31
CA ARG A 36 3.53 -8.17 8.07
C ARG A 36 2.46 -8.54 7.08
N MET A 37 2.74 -8.37 5.79
CA MET A 37 1.89 -8.91 4.74
C MET A 37 1.98 -10.43 4.70
N ILE A 38 0.90 -11.06 4.24
CA ILE A 38 0.86 -12.49 3.93
C ILE A 38 1.28 -12.66 2.47
N LEU A 39 2.40 -13.35 2.25
CA LEU A 39 3.04 -13.54 0.95
C LEU A 39 3.42 -15.02 0.73
N ASP A 40 3.83 -15.34 -0.50
CA ASP A 40 4.44 -16.62 -0.89
C ASP A 40 3.65 -17.86 -0.43
N GLU A 41 4.29 -18.80 0.28
CA GLU A 41 3.68 -20.06 0.70
C GLU A 41 2.45 -19.86 1.61
N GLU A 42 2.46 -18.81 2.44
CA GLU A 42 1.34 -18.47 3.32
C GLU A 42 0.16 -17.92 2.53
N TYR A 43 0.44 -17.17 1.46
CA TYR A 43 -0.57 -16.72 0.51
C TYR A 43 -1.23 -17.91 -0.19
N ASP A 44 -0.45 -18.82 -0.76
CA ASP A 44 -0.95 -20.00 -1.44
C ASP A 44 -1.77 -20.90 -0.52
N TYR A 45 -1.34 -21.02 0.74
CA TYR A 45 -2.06 -21.77 1.76
C TYR A 45 -3.44 -21.16 2.06
N MET A 46 -3.52 -19.84 2.22
CA MET A 46 -4.78 -19.13 2.49
C MET A 46 -5.74 -19.21 1.29
N VAL A 47 -5.22 -19.04 0.07
CA VAL A 47 -6.01 -19.16 -1.17
C VAL A 47 -6.59 -20.56 -1.32
N LYS A 48 -5.80 -21.62 -1.10
CA LYS A 48 -6.28 -23.02 -1.14
C LYS A 48 -7.38 -23.31 -0.13
N ARG A 49 -7.49 -22.52 0.95
CA ARG A 49 -8.55 -22.62 1.97
C ARG A 49 -9.75 -21.72 1.70
N GLY A 50 -9.81 -21.04 0.55
CA GLY A 50 -10.90 -20.14 0.17
C GLY A 50 -10.91 -18.82 0.95
N LYS A 51 -9.78 -18.42 1.57
CA LYS A 51 -9.67 -17.22 2.41
C LYS A 51 -9.12 -16.01 1.64
N ILE A 52 -9.39 -15.92 0.34
CA ILE A 52 -8.83 -14.87 -0.52
C ILE A 52 -9.29 -13.46 -0.10
N GLU A 53 -10.55 -13.32 0.33
CA GLU A 53 -11.10 -12.03 0.78
C GLU A 53 -10.41 -11.57 2.08
N GLU A 54 -10.38 -12.43 3.12
CA GLU A 54 -9.68 -12.15 4.39
C GLU A 54 -8.20 -11.78 4.16
N LEU A 55 -7.52 -12.53 3.27
CA LEU A 55 -6.13 -12.28 2.92
C LEU A 55 -5.96 -10.91 2.21
N THR A 56 -6.87 -10.60 1.28
CA THR A 56 -6.82 -9.34 0.52
C THR A 56 -7.06 -8.16 1.44
N GLU A 57 -8.07 -8.23 2.31
CA GLU A 57 -8.35 -7.20 3.31
C GLU A 57 -7.16 -6.96 4.23
N HIS A 58 -6.55 -8.03 4.75
CA HIS A 58 -5.38 -7.95 5.64
C HIS A 58 -4.20 -7.25 4.95
N ASN A 59 -3.84 -7.68 3.73
CA ASN A 59 -2.72 -7.08 3.00
C ASN A 59 -3.00 -5.63 2.60
N VAL A 60 -4.22 -5.31 2.16
CA VAL A 60 -4.62 -3.93 1.83
C VAL A 60 -4.60 -3.03 3.06
N GLU A 61 -5.05 -3.51 4.23
CA GLU A 61 -4.96 -2.76 5.49
C GLU A 61 -3.52 -2.40 5.82
N ILE A 62 -2.59 -3.34 5.66
CA ILE A 62 -1.16 -3.13 5.89
C ILE A 62 -0.59 -2.09 4.94
N LEU A 63 -0.87 -2.22 3.63
CA LEU A 63 -0.46 -1.25 2.61
C LEU A 63 -0.94 0.17 2.94
N ILE A 64 -2.21 0.33 3.30
CA ILE A 64 -2.77 1.63 3.70
C ILE A 64 -2.06 2.17 4.94
N LYS A 65 -1.81 1.32 5.94
CA LYS A 65 -1.16 1.73 7.20
C LYS A 65 0.27 2.18 6.99
N ILE A 66 1.08 1.44 6.21
CA ILE A 66 2.46 1.85 5.94
C ILE A 66 2.53 3.11 5.08
N CYS A 67 1.66 3.23 4.06
CA CYS A 67 1.57 4.44 3.24
C CYS A 67 1.33 5.69 4.10
N ARG A 68 0.39 5.59 5.07
CA ARG A 68 0.11 6.67 6.02
C ARG A 68 1.28 6.93 6.98
N ALA A 69 1.90 5.88 7.51
CA ALA A 69 3.01 6.00 8.45
C ALA A 69 4.23 6.71 7.83
N LEU A 70 4.49 6.47 6.54
CA LEU A 70 5.58 7.09 5.79
C LEU A 70 5.22 8.46 5.18
N GLY A 71 3.96 8.89 5.32
CA GLY A 71 3.49 10.14 4.72
C GLY A 71 3.49 10.12 3.19
N TYR A 72 3.27 8.95 2.59
CA TYR A 72 3.20 8.79 1.15
C TYR A 72 1.82 9.20 0.61
N ASP A 73 1.79 9.61 -0.64
CA ASP A 73 0.64 10.19 -1.31
C ASP A 73 -0.10 9.20 -2.22
N GLY A 74 0.59 8.11 -2.58
CA GLY A 74 0.08 7.01 -3.37
C GLY A 74 0.70 5.69 -2.93
N ILE A 75 0.07 4.60 -3.33
CA ILE A 75 0.56 3.24 -3.11
C ILE A 75 0.10 2.36 -4.27
N ARG A 76 0.98 1.48 -4.73
CA ARG A 76 0.60 0.45 -5.70
C ARG A 76 -0.17 -0.64 -4.96
N LEU A 77 -1.37 -0.96 -5.44
CA LEU A 77 -2.05 -2.18 -5.05
C LEU A 77 -1.48 -3.34 -5.88
N TYR A 78 -1.10 -4.43 -5.22
CA TYR A 78 -0.76 -5.66 -5.92
C TYR A 78 -2.04 -6.19 -6.57
N ALA A 79 -2.07 -6.23 -7.90
CA ALA A 79 -3.04 -7.06 -8.60
C ALA A 79 -2.56 -8.52 -8.41
N VAL A 80 -3.20 -9.20 -7.47
CA VAL A 80 -3.11 -10.65 -7.30
C VAL A 80 -3.92 -11.37 -8.37
#